data_AF-A0A7J2IR03-F1
#
_entry.id   AF-A0A7J2IR03-F1
#
_cell.length_a   1.000
_cell.length_b   1.000
_cell.length_c   1.000
_cell.angle_alpha   90.00
_cell.angle_beta   90.00
_cell.angle_gamma   90.00
#
_symmetry.space_group_name_H-M   'P 1'
#
loop_
_entity.id
_entity.type
_entity.pdbx_description
1 polymer ?
#
loop_
_entity_poly.entity_id
_entity_poly.type
_entity_poly.pdbx_seq_one_letter_code
_entity_poly.pdbx_strand_id
1 'polypeptide(L)' 'MSLEALEDWNPWWNSGEVPSELKGIGRDKLREAKEIINLQKVKIYTGVRRSGKSTLLYQIIDC' A
#
# COMPACT_ATOMS: atom_id res chain seq x y z
N MET A 1 -5.91 16.85 -12.87
CA MET A 1 -6.37 15.79 -11.94
C MET A 1 -7.10 16.52 -10.83
N SER A 2 -8.39 16.25 -10.61
CA SER A 2 -9.13 16.85 -9.49
C SER A 2 -8.82 16.10 -8.19
N LEU A 3 -9.11 16.73 -7.05
CA LEU A 3 -9.01 16.10 -5.74
C LEU A 3 -9.90 14.85 -5.64
N GLU A 4 -11.11 14.93 -6.21
CA GLU A 4 -12.08 13.83 -6.24
C GLU A 4 -11.47 12.58 -6.88
N ALA A 5 -10.76 12.73 -8.01
CA ALA A 5 -10.11 11.60 -8.68
C ALA A 5 -9.01 10.95 -7.82
N LEU A 6 -8.34 11.72 -6.96
CA LEU A 6 -7.36 11.17 -6.02
C LEU A 6 -8.06 10.44 -4.87
N GLU A 7 -9.15 10.98 -4.34
CA GLU A 7 -9.92 10.34 -3.28
C GLU A 7 -10.55 9.02 -3.75
N ASP A 8 -11.05 8.98 -4.99
CA ASP A 8 -11.58 7.76 -5.63
C ASP A 8 -10.52 6.65 -5.72
N TRP A 9 -9.25 7.02 -5.97
CA TRP A 9 -8.14 6.05 -6.03
C TRP A 9 -7.58 5.67 -4.66
N ASN A 10 -7.83 6.50 -3.64
CA ASN A 10 -7.31 6.33 -2.29
C ASN A 10 -8.45 6.34 -1.26
N PRO A 11 -9.42 5.40 -1.32
CA PRO A 11 -10.60 5.42 -0.46
C PRO A 11 -10.26 5.37 1.05
N TRP A 12 -9.10 4.80 1.40
CA TRP A 12 -8.58 4.77 2.77
C TRP A 12 -8.27 6.14 3.37
N TRP A 13 -8.15 7.20 2.56
CA TRP A 13 -8.02 8.57 3.07
C TRP A 13 -9.26 9.01 3.86
N ASN A 14 -10.42 8.47 3.48
CA ASN A 14 -11.70 8.79 4.11
C ASN A 14 -12.13 7.72 5.13
N SER A 15 -11.98 6.44 4.79
CA SER A 15 -12.39 5.34 5.69
C SER A 15 -11.38 5.04 6.80
N GLY A 16 -10.11 5.43 6.64
CA GLY A 16 -9.02 5.06 7.54
C GLY A 16 -8.57 3.59 7.42
N GLU A 17 -9.18 2.82 6.53
CA GLU A 17 -8.86 1.41 6.30
C GLU A 17 -8.81 1.08 4.81
N VAL A 18 -7.95 0.13 4.43
CA VAL A 18 -7.86 -0.32 3.05
C VAL A 18 -8.93 -1.37 2.78
N PRO A 19 -9.73 -1.23 1.70
CA PRO A 19 -10.75 -2.21 1.31
C PRO A 19 -10.22 -3.65 1.25
N SER A 20 -11.00 -4.59 1.79
CA SER A 20 -10.60 -6.00 1.97
C SER A 20 -10.10 -6.68 0.69
N GLU A 21 -10.71 -6.33 -0.45
CA GLU A 21 -10.39 -6.79 -1.79
C GLU A 21 -9.01 -6.36 -2.29
N LEU A 22 -8.45 -5.26 -1.76
CA LEU A 22 -7.12 -4.77 -2.09
C LEU A 22 -6.03 -5.42 -1.22
N LYS A 23 -6.39 -5.87 -0.01
CA LYS A 23 -5.45 -6.44 0.96
C LYS A 23 -4.88 -7.79 0.53
N GLY A 24 -5.65 -8.57 -0.24
CA GLY A 24 -5.19 -9.84 -0.80
C GLY A 24 -4.59 -10.80 0.23
N ILE A 25 -3.57 -11.57 -0.19
CA ILE A 25 -2.87 -12.53 0.69
C ILE A 25 -1.71 -11.83 1.41
N GLY A 26 -1.55 -12.12 2.71
CA GLY A 26 -0.44 -11.65 3.54
C GLY A 26 0.93 -11.84 2.89
N ARG A 27 1.78 -10.82 2.97
CA ARG A 27 3.13 -10.83 2.39
C ARG A 27 4.18 -10.97 3.47
N ASP A 28 5.06 -11.95 3.33
CA ASP A 28 6.17 -12.22 4.27
C ASP A 28 7.09 -11.02 4.48
N LYS A 29 7.17 -10.14 3.46
CA LYS A 29 7.97 -8.91 3.47
C LYS A 29 7.31 -7.72 4.15
N LEU A 30 6.08 -7.85 4.65
CA LEU A 30 5.37 -6.74 5.31
C LEU A 30 6.13 -6.20 6.51
N ARG A 31 6.67 -7.09 7.36
CA ARG A 31 7.44 -6.69 8.55
C ARG A 31 8.66 -5.85 8.20
N GLU A 32 9.50 -6.35 7.29
CA GLU A 32 10.69 -5.64 6.81
C GLU A 32 10.32 -4.31 6.12
N ALA A 33 9.22 -4.30 5.36
CA ALA A 33 8.75 -3.10 4.68
C ALA A 33 8.25 -2.02 5.65
N LYS A 34 7.66 -2.39 6.80
CA LYS A 34 7.28 -1.46 7.86
C LYS A 34 8.49 -0.81 8.53
N GLU A 35 9.56 -1.57 8.77
CA GLU A 35 10.76 -1.03 9.43
C GLU A 35 11.38 0.13 8.63
N ILE A 36 11.31 0.07 7.30
CA ILE A 36 11.88 1.09 6.42
C ILE A 36 10.93 2.28 6.16
N ILE A 37 9.61 2.16 6.41
CA ILE A 37 8.67 3.23 6.03
C ILE A 37 8.85 4.50 6.86
N ASN A 38 9.23 4.34 8.12
CA ASN A 38 9.47 5.44 9.07
C ASN A 38 10.64 6.34 8.67
N LEU A 39 11.49 5.92 7.74
CA LEU A 39 12.54 6.76 7.19
C LEU A 39 11.90 7.81 6.27
N GLN A 40 12.19 9.11 6.43
CA GLN A 40 11.65 10.18 5.56
C GLN A 40 12.34 10.23 4.18
N LYS A 41 12.26 9.13 3.44
CA LYS A 41 12.79 8.98 2.08
C LYS A 41 11.73 8.39 1.18
N VAL A 42 11.86 8.61 -0.12
CA VAL A 42 11.10 7.86 -1.14
C VAL A 42 11.63 6.44 -1.20
N LYS A 43 10.73 5.45 -1.23
CA LYS A 43 11.08 4.02 -1.34
C LYS A 43 10.58 3.51 -2.69
N ILE A 44 11.35 2.63 -3.30
CA ILE A 44 11.01 2.00 -4.58
C ILE A 44 10.94 0.50 -4.35
N TYR A 45 9.76 -0.09 -4.60
CA TYR A 45 9.55 -1.54 -4.56
C TYR A 45 9.63 -2.10 -5.98
N THR A 46 10.66 -2.90 -6.27
CA THR A 46 10.89 -3.50 -7.59
C THR A 46 10.54 -4.99 -7.62
N GLY A 47 10.43 -5.57 -8.81
CA GLY A 47 10.20 -7.00 -9.01
C GLY A 47 9.25 -7.32 -10.16
N VAL A 48 9.15 -8.60 -10.52
CA VAL A 48 8.38 -9.08 -11.67
C VAL A 48 6.89 -8.74 -11.61
N ARG A 49 6.22 -8.66 -12.76
CA ARG A 49 4.77 -8.41 -12.82
C ARG A 49 4.01 -9.51 -12.04
N ARG A 50 2.94 -9.11 -11.34
CA ARG A 50 2.13 -9.96 -10.45
C ARG A 50 2.85 -10.55 -9.22
N SER A 51 4.03 -10.05 -8.85
CA SER A 51 4.73 -10.46 -7.61
C SER A 51 4.09 -9.97 -6.30
N GLY A 52 2.97 -9.25 -6.35
CA GLY A 52 2.27 -8.77 -5.14
C GLY A 52 2.75 -7.43 -4.57
N LYS A 53 3.51 -6.63 -5.32
CA LYS A 53 3.97 -5.30 -4.87
C LYS A 53 2.82 -4.38 -4.43
N SER A 54 1.75 -4.28 -5.24
CA SER A 54 0.58 -3.47 -4.87
C SER A 54 -0.10 -4.00 -3.61
N THR A 55 -0.23 -5.32 -3.48
CA THR A 55 -0.75 -5.95 -2.25
C THR A 55 0.09 -5.60 -1.03
N LEU A 56 1.42 -5.62 -1.15
CA LEU A 56 2.33 -5.20 -0.07
C LEU A 56 2.11 -3.74 0.30
N LEU A 57 1.97 -2.84 -0.69
CA LEU A 57 1.70 -1.41 -0.44
C LEU A 57 0.36 -1.19 0.28
N TYR A 58 -0.70 -1.87 -0.15
CA TYR A 58 -2.00 -1.82 0.53
C TYR A 58 -1.92 -2.33 1.97
N GLN A 59 -1.22 -3.44 2.19
CA GLN A 59 -0.99 -3.97 3.53
C GLN A 59 -0.14 -3.05 4.40
N ILE A 60 0.77 -2.26 3.84
CA ILE A 60 1.54 -1.26 4.58
C ILE A 60 0.66 -0.09 5.02
N ILE A 61 -0.27 0.34 4.16
CA ILE A 61 -1.20 1.45 4.43
C ILE A 61 -2.20 1.08 5.52
N ASP A 62 -2.70 -0.16 5.54
CA ASP A 62 -3.74 -0.65 6.47
C ASP A 62 -3.26 -0.90 7.92
N CYS A 63 -2.03 -0.52 8.25
CA CYS A 63 -1.20 -1.24 9.24
C CYS A 63 -0.50 -0.37 10.27
#